data_AF-A0A9P6SQX8-F1
#
_entry.id   AF-A0A9P6SQX8-F1
#
_cell.length_a   1.000
_cell.length_b   1.000
_cell.length_c   1.000
_cell.angle_alpha   90.00
_cell.angle_beta   90.00
_cell.angle_gamma   90.00
#
_symmetry.space_group_name_H-M   'P 1'
#
loop_
_entity.id
_entity.type
_entity.pdbx_description
1 polymer ?
#
loop_
_entity_poly.entity_id
_entity_poly.type
_entity_poly.pdbx_seq_one_letter_code
_entity_poly.pdbx_strand_id
1 'polypeptide(L)'
;EYKPIKIMLLAGGDLVQSFAAPDVWATADLHHIIGKYGCLILERTGSDVYEFLLSHDVLYKHRRNVFVIKQLIYNDISSTKIRQVP
;
A
#
# COMPACT_ATOMS: atom_id res chain seq x y z
N GLU A 1 -14.11 -29.33 -6.50
CA GLU A 1 -14.52 -27.99 -6.96
C GLU A 1 -13.52 -26.98 -6.41
N TYR A 2 -12.84 -26.20 -7.27
CA TYR A 2 -11.82 -25.26 -6.81
C TYR A 2 -12.44 -23.88 -6.60
N LYS A 3 -12.24 -23.28 -5.42
CA LYS A 3 -12.65 -21.91 -5.15
C LYS A 3 -11.71 -20.95 -5.89
N PRO A 4 -12.22 -19.89 -6.56
CA PRO A 4 -11.37 -18.89 -7.19
C PRO A 4 -10.53 -18.14 -6.15
N ILE A 5 -9.24 -17.95 -6.43
CA ILE A 5 -8.27 -17.25 -5.58
C ILE A 5 -7.89 -15.93 -6.25
N LYS A 6 -7.75 -14.87 -5.46
CA LYS A 6 -7.27 -13.55 -5.92
C LYS A 6 -5.95 -13.22 -5.23
N ILE A 7 -4.91 -12.97 -6.04
CA ILE A 7 -3.63 -12.46 -5.57
C ILE A 7 -3.76 -10.96 -5.34
N MET A 8 -3.19 -10.46 -4.24
CA MET A 8 -3.23 -9.04 -3.85
C MET A 8 -1.89 -8.63 -3.24
N LEU A 9 -1.52 -7.36 -3.42
CA LEU A 9 -0.33 -6.77 -2.78
C LEU A 9 -0.66 -6.41 -1.33
N LEU A 10 0.05 -6.98 -0.36
CA LEU A 10 0.01 -6.53 1.04
C LEU A 10 1.18 -5.57 1.28
N ALA A 11 0.88 -4.35 1.74
CA ALA A 11 1.86 -3.28 1.87
C ALA A 11 1.63 -2.43 3.12
N GLY A 12 2.69 -1.80 3.63
CA GLY A 12 2.57 -0.70 4.59
C GLY A 12 2.24 0.62 3.89
N GLY A 13 1.77 1.61 4.66
CA GLY A 13 1.51 2.97 4.15
C GLY A 13 2.75 3.65 3.53
N ASP A 14 3.95 3.31 3.98
CA ASP A 14 5.24 3.79 3.46
C ASP A 14 5.48 3.37 1.99
N LEU A 15 5.21 2.09 1.66
CA LEU A 15 5.32 1.62 0.27
C LEU A 15 4.29 2.33 -0.63
N VAL A 16 3.08 2.56 -0.13
CA VAL A 16 2.03 3.23 -0.90
C VAL A 16 2.40 4.68 -1.16
N GLN A 17 2.92 5.40 -0.17
CA GLN A 17 3.43 6.76 -0.35
C GLN A 17 4.53 6.84 -1.42
N SER A 18 5.34 5.77 -1.57
CA SER A 18 6.36 5.70 -2.62
C SER A 18 5.80 5.71 -4.04
N PHE A 19 4.50 5.44 -4.25
CA PHE A 19 3.88 5.47 -5.59
C PHE A 19 3.85 6.88 -6.19
N ALA A 20 3.88 7.92 -5.35
CA ALA A 20 4.00 9.31 -5.79
C ALA A 20 5.45 9.78 -5.94
N ALA A 21 6.44 8.95 -5.59
CA ALA A 21 7.83 9.30 -5.75
C ALA A 21 8.19 9.32 -7.26
N PRO A 22 8.76 10.42 -7.77
CA PRO A 22 9.12 10.54 -9.17
C PRO A 22 10.15 9.46 -9.55
N ASP A 23 9.99 8.89 -10.74
CA ASP A 23 10.89 7.91 -11.34
C ASP A 23 11.08 6.58 -10.57
N VAL A 24 10.27 6.32 -9.53
CA VAL A 24 10.31 5.04 -8.79
C VAL A 24 9.39 3.99 -9.42
N TRP A 25 8.19 4.40 -9.84
CA TRP A 25 7.17 3.51 -10.38
C TRP A 25 6.72 3.95 -11.77
N ALA A 26 6.72 3.02 -12.71
CA ALA A 26 6.05 3.26 -13.98
C ALA A 26 4.53 3.31 -13.74
N THR A 27 3.85 4.32 -14.29
CA THR A 27 2.39 4.46 -14.18
C THR A 27 1.65 3.22 -14.71
N ALA A 28 2.19 2.57 -15.74
CA ALA A 28 1.66 1.34 -16.30
C ALA A 28 1.67 0.19 -15.27
N ASP A 29 2.74 0.07 -14.48
CA ASP A 29 2.86 -0.95 -13.44
C ASP A 29 1.88 -0.69 -12.31
N LEU A 30 1.69 0.56 -11.89
CA LEU A 30 0.69 0.90 -10.88
C LEU A 30 -0.73 0.55 -11.35
N HIS A 31 -1.06 0.83 -12.62
CA HIS A 31 -2.34 0.40 -13.19
C HIS A 31 -2.47 -1.13 -13.23
N HIS A 32 -1.39 -1.86 -13.51
CA HIS A 32 -1.40 -3.32 -13.53
C HIS A 32 -1.58 -3.91 -12.13
N ILE A 33 -0.76 -3.50 -11.16
CA ILE A 33 -0.77 -3.97 -9.78
C ILE A 33 -2.13 -3.66 -9.15
N ILE A 34 -2.56 -2.40 -9.14
CA ILE A 34 -3.77 -1.98 -8.44
C ILE A 34 -5.05 -2.35 -9.22
N GLY A 35 -5.02 -2.26 -10.55
CA GLY A 35 -6.18 -2.56 -11.39
C GLY A 35 -6.48 -4.05 -11.50
N LYS A 36 -5.45 -4.90 -11.65
CA LYS A 36 -5.62 -6.34 -11.91
C LYS A 36 -5.61 -7.19 -10.64
N TYR A 37 -4.73 -6.85 -9.68
CA TYR A 37 -4.57 -7.62 -8.43
C TYR A 37 -5.24 -6.90 -7.25
N GLY A 38 -4.98 -5.61 -7.09
CA GLY A 38 -5.43 -4.82 -5.94
C GLY A 38 -4.43 -4.86 -4.79
N CYS A 39 -4.73 -4.08 -3.75
CA CYS A 39 -3.80 -3.83 -2.66
C CYS A 39 -4.51 -3.76 -1.29
N LEU A 40 -3.89 -4.40 -0.28
CA LEU A 40 -4.21 -4.26 1.14
C LEU A 40 -3.13 -3.40 1.78
N ILE A 41 -3.54 -2.27 2.37
CA ILE A 41 -2.63 -1.28 2.95
C ILE A 41 -2.79 -1.31 4.47
N LEU A 42 -1.72 -1.63 5.17
CA LEU A 42 -1.64 -1.54 6.62
C LEU A 42 -1.31 -0.10 7.00
N GLU A 43 -2.24 0.55 7.68
CA GLU A 43 -2.05 1.91 8.20
C GLU A 43 -1.00 1.90 9.31
N ARG A 44 0.04 2.76 9.18
CA ARG A 44 1.00 3.03 10.25
C ARG A 44 0.79 4.44 10.80
N THR A 45 1.17 4.65 12.04
CA THR A 45 1.03 5.93 12.73
C THR A 45 1.81 7.02 12.01
N GLY A 46 1.13 8.12 11.63
CA GLY A 46 1.75 9.28 10.96
C GLY A 46 1.60 9.33 9.44
N SER A 47 0.98 8.33 8.81
CA SER A 47 0.65 8.36 7.38
C SER A 47 -0.86 8.44 7.16
N ASP A 48 -1.36 9.57 6.66
CA ASP A 48 -2.75 9.69 6.20
C ASP A 48 -2.91 8.98 4.84
N VAL A 49 -3.11 7.66 4.92
CA VAL A 49 -3.31 6.82 3.75
C VAL A 49 -4.56 7.23 2.98
N TYR A 50 -5.61 7.69 3.66
CA TYR A 50 -6.86 8.06 3.01
C TYR A 50 -6.72 9.33 2.17
N GLU A 51 -6.05 10.35 2.70
CA GLU A 51 -5.72 11.56 1.94
C GLU A 51 -4.87 11.24 0.71
N PHE A 52 -3.87 10.36 0.85
CA PHE A 52 -3.03 9.93 -0.26
C PHE A 52 -3.82 9.17 -1.33
N LEU A 53 -4.73 8.27 -0.92
CA LEU A 53 -5.59 7.52 -1.84
C LEU A 53 -6.52 8.42 -2.66
N LEU A 54 -6.98 9.52 -2.06
CA LEU A 54 -7.85 10.48 -2.73
C LEU A 54 -7.08 11.40 -3.69
N SER A 55 -5.84 11.74 -3.36
CA SER A 55 -5.02 12.65 -4.16
C SER A 55 -4.27 11.97 -5.32
N HIS A 56 -4.04 10.65 -5.26
CA HIS A 56 -3.33 9.94 -6.32
C HIS A 56 -4.29 9.34 -7.38
N ASP A 57 -4.19 9.83 -8.63
CA ASP A 57 -5.04 9.43 -9.77
C ASP A 57 -5.22 7.93 -9.97
N VAL A 58 -4.14 7.14 -9.94
CA VAL A 58 -4.20 5.69 -10.19
C VAL A 58 -4.92 4.97 -9.06
N LEU A 59 -4.61 5.34 -7.82
CA LEU A 59 -5.24 4.77 -6.63
C LEU A 59 -6.71 5.16 -6.54
N TYR A 60 -7.04 6.42 -6.80
CA TYR A 60 -8.42 6.89 -6.83
C TYR A 60 -9.25 6.19 -7.92
N LYS A 61 -8.69 6.05 -9.12
CA LYS A 61 -9.32 5.34 -10.25
C LYS A 61 -9.65 3.91 -9.88
N HIS A 62 -8.73 3.21 -9.22
CA HIS A 62 -8.87 1.81 -8.83
C HIS A 62 -9.26 1.60 -7.36
N ARG A 63 -9.79 2.62 -6.67
CA ARG A 63 -10.05 2.62 -5.22
C ARG A 63 -10.88 1.45 -4.70
N ARG A 64 -11.73 0.85 -5.54
CA ARG A 64 -12.52 -0.36 -5.18
C ARG A 64 -11.67 -1.62 -5.03
N ASN A 65 -10.44 -1.62 -5.55
CA ASN A 65 -9.45 -2.69 -5.41
C ASN A 65 -8.41 -2.39 -4.31
N VAL A 66 -8.59 -1.29 -3.56
CA VAL A 66 -7.69 -0.89 -2.49
C VAL A 66 -8.42 -0.97 -1.15
N PHE A 67 -7.81 -1.66 -0.19
CA PHE A 67 -8.37 -1.90 1.13
C PHE A 67 -7.42 -1.39 2.18
N VAL A 68 -7.85 -0.41 2.97
CA VAL A 68 -7.07 0.09 4.10
C VAL A 68 -7.45 -0.71 5.34
N ILE A 69 -6.44 -1.26 6.00
CA ILE A 69 -6.58 -2.05 7.22
C ILE A 69 -5.96 -1.24 8.36
N LYS A 70 -6.82 -0.86 9.30
CA LYS A 70 -6.41 -0.12 10.49
C LYS A 70 -5.57 -1.02 11.40
N GLN A 71 -4.40 -0.54 11.78
CA GLN A 71 -3.57 -1.21 12.77
C GLN A 71 -4.12 -0.91 14.18
N LEU A 72 -4.71 -1.92 14.84
CA LEU A 72 -5.31 -1.77 16.18
C LEU A 72 -4.28 -1.78 17.31
N ILE A 73 -3.15 -2.44 17.11
CA ILE A 73 -2.05 -2.54 18.08
C ILE A 73 -0.84 -1.83 17.49
N TYR A 74 -0.32 -0.84 18.20
CA TYR A 74 0.83 -0.06 17.76
C TYR A 74 2.05 -0.96 17.53
N ASN A 75 2.58 -0.95 16.30
CA ASN A 75 3.82 -1.60 15.94
C ASN A 75 4.79 -0.59 15.32
N ASP A 76 5.88 -0.35 16.04
CA ASP A 76 6.94 0.58 15.65
C ASP A 76 8.31 -0.10 15.57
N ILE A 77 8.27 -1.39 15.20
CA ILE A 77 9.43 -2.15 14.78
C ILE A 77 9.69 -1.86 13.30
N SER A 78 10.95 -1.60 12.96
CA SER A 78 11.41 -1.46 11.58
C SER A 78 12.80 -2.05 11.43
N SER A 79 13.15 -2.53 10.24
CA SER A 79 14.49 -3.08 9.99
C SER A 79 15.61 -2.07 10.24
N THR A 80 15.35 -0.77 10.04
CA THR A 80 16.30 0.30 10.37
C THR A 80 16.61 0.36 11.85
N LYS A 81 15.59 0.31 12.72
CA LYS A 81 15.79 0.30 14.18
C LYS A 81 16.53 -0.95 14.63
N ILE A 82 16.19 -2.10 14.06
CA ILE A 82 16.87 -3.37 14.39
C ILE A 82 18.36 -3.32 14.05
N ARG A 83 18.75 -2.75 12.91
CA ARG A 83 20.18 -2.60 12.55
C ARG A 83 20.95 -1.63 13.46
N GLN A 84 20.26 -0.77 14.19
CA GLN A 84 20.86 0.19 15.13
C GLN A 84 20.93 -0.35 16.57
N VAL A 85 20.42 -1.57 16.82
CA VAL A 85 20.55 -2.23 18.11
C VAL A 85 22.03 -2.59 18.32
N PRO A 86 22.66 -2.18 19.45
CA PRO A 86 24.06 -2.47 19.76
C PRO A 86 24.37 -3.97 19.87
#